data_AF-A0A0U2YJ24-F1
#
_entry.id   AF-A0A0U2YJ24-F1
#
_cell.length_a   1.000
_cell.length_b   1.000
_cell.length_c   1.000
_cell.angle_alpha   90.00
_cell.angle_beta   90.00
_cell.angle_gamma   90.00
#
_symmetry.space_group_name_H-M   'P 1'
#
loop_
_entity.id
_entity.type
_entity.pdbx_description
1 polymer ?
#
loop_
_entity_poly.entity_id
_entity_poly.type
_entity_poly.pdbx_seq_one_letter_code
_entity_poly.pdbx_strand_id
1 'polypeptide(L)'
;MISLGLVVALPVLLLLAGRSGESVAQGTGAPVIGGCQMFPPDNVWNTRIDTLPLDGRSAAYVSSIGTDTGLKADFGSGLWEGGPIGIPYTTVPAAQPPAPVSFEYWRESDPGPYPIPPDAPIEGGPQSDGDRHILLVQQGSCRLWETWSTYPQQDGSWQAGSGAVFDLNSHTLRPDTWTSSDAAGLPVLPGLVRYDEIAAGRIAHALRFTAVRTRRAYVWP
;
A
#
# COMPACT_ATOMS: atom_id res chain seq x y z
N MET A 1 24.06 48.07 66.53
CA MET A 1 22.90 48.44 65.72
C MET A 1 23.13 47.97 64.29
N ILE A 2 22.65 46.78 63.93
CA ILE A 2 22.53 46.35 62.54
C ILE A 2 21.18 45.63 62.43
N SER A 3 20.34 46.21 61.59
CA SER A 3 18.92 45.93 61.43
C SER A 3 18.68 44.68 60.59
N LEU A 4 17.69 43.90 61.00
CA LEU A 4 17.06 42.84 60.21
C LEU A 4 16.37 43.46 58.98
N GLY A 5 16.61 42.91 57.79
CA GLY A 5 15.95 43.28 56.55
C GLY A 5 15.20 42.08 55.98
N LEU A 6 13.87 42.15 56.05
CA LEU A 6 12.90 41.22 55.48
C LEU A 6 12.85 41.38 53.95
N VAL A 7 13.11 40.31 53.19
CA VAL A 7 12.84 40.28 51.73
C VAL A 7 11.57 39.48 51.50
N VAL A 8 10.52 40.18 51.08
CA VAL A 8 9.23 39.63 50.64
C VAL A 8 9.38 39.21 49.18
N ALA A 9 9.23 37.91 48.88
CA ALA A 9 9.12 37.42 47.52
C ALA A 9 7.65 37.47 47.08
N LEU A 10 7.32 38.32 46.10
CA LEU A 10 6.04 38.28 45.39
C LEU A 10 6.02 37.09 44.43
N PRO A 11 4.92 36.33 44.32
CA PRO A 11 4.75 35.36 43.25
C PRO A 11 4.40 36.12 41.95
N VAL A 12 5.28 36.01 40.95
CA VAL A 12 4.99 36.42 39.57
C VAL A 12 4.00 35.40 39.00
N LEU A 13 2.74 35.83 38.83
CA LEU A 13 1.72 35.08 38.12
C LEU A 13 2.04 35.14 36.62
N LEU A 14 2.78 34.15 36.11
CA LEU A 14 3.02 33.98 34.69
C LEU A 14 1.72 33.48 34.05
N LEU A 15 1.03 34.34 33.29
CA LEU A 15 -0.04 33.95 32.39
C LEU A 15 0.54 33.04 31.30
N LEU A 16 0.41 31.72 31.48
CA LEU A 16 0.56 30.77 30.38
C LEU A 16 -0.63 30.99 29.44
N ALA A 17 -0.42 31.79 28.40
CA ALA A 17 -1.30 31.80 27.24
C ALA A 17 -1.40 30.37 26.72
N GLY A 18 -2.57 29.75 26.90
CA GLY A 18 -2.85 28.45 26.35
C GLY A 18 -2.67 28.53 24.84
N ARG A 19 -1.62 27.87 24.33
CA ARG A 19 -1.58 27.52 22.92
C ARG A 19 -2.79 26.62 22.70
N SER A 20 -3.79 27.15 22.02
CA SER A 20 -4.82 26.37 21.35
C SER A 20 -4.09 25.21 20.67
N GLY A 21 -4.31 23.99 21.17
CA GLY A 21 -3.81 22.82 20.48
C GLY A 21 -4.37 22.87 19.07
N GLU A 22 -3.51 23.06 18.08
CA GLU A 22 -3.84 22.64 16.74
C GLU A 22 -4.17 21.16 16.85
N SER A 23 -5.47 20.88 16.79
CA SER A 23 -5.98 19.56 16.47
C SER A 23 -5.33 19.17 15.16
N VAL A 24 -4.24 18.42 15.23
CA VAL A 24 -3.81 17.59 14.10
C VAL A 24 -5.03 16.72 13.83
N ALA A 25 -5.77 17.03 12.76
CA ALA A 25 -6.82 16.18 12.28
C ALA A 25 -6.17 14.81 12.06
N GLN A 26 -6.44 13.87 12.97
CA GLN A 26 -6.07 12.48 12.75
C GLN A 26 -6.80 12.09 11.47
N GLY A 27 -6.05 11.90 10.38
CA GLY A 27 -6.55 11.28 9.18
C GLY A 27 -7.02 9.87 9.54
N THR A 28 -8.29 9.75 9.91
CA THR A 28 -8.98 8.48 10.13
C THR A 28 -9.41 7.84 8.82
N GLY A 29 -9.12 8.49 7.69
CA GLY A 29 -9.48 8.03 6.36
C GLY A 29 -8.48 7.02 5.82
N ALA A 30 -8.99 6.13 4.98
CA ALA A 30 -8.16 5.31 4.11
C ALA A 30 -7.21 6.20 3.26
N PRO A 31 -6.05 5.68 2.85
CA PRO A 31 -5.08 6.42 2.04
C PRO A 31 -5.70 6.98 0.76
N VAL A 32 -5.29 8.18 0.34
CA VAL A 32 -5.77 8.81 -0.90
C VAL A 32 -4.62 9.01 -1.85
N ILE A 33 -4.69 8.40 -3.03
CA ILE A 33 -3.66 8.49 -4.07
C ILE A 33 -4.31 9.00 -5.35
N GLY A 34 -3.76 10.07 -5.94
CA GLY A 34 -4.32 10.66 -7.16
C GLY A 34 -5.77 11.15 -7.02
N GLY A 35 -6.18 11.53 -5.80
CA GLY A 35 -7.56 11.91 -5.51
C GLY A 35 -8.53 10.74 -5.33
N CYS A 36 -8.03 9.50 -5.35
CA CYS A 36 -8.82 8.29 -5.16
C CYS A 36 -8.50 7.64 -3.82
N GLN A 37 -9.54 7.43 -3.01
CA GLN A 37 -9.42 6.70 -1.76
C GLN A 37 -9.12 5.22 -2.05
N MET A 38 -8.19 4.62 -1.31
CA MET A 38 -7.86 3.20 -1.41
C MET A 38 -8.93 2.37 -0.72
N PHE A 39 -10.02 2.10 -1.44
CA PHE A 39 -11.24 1.43 -0.99
C PHE A 39 -12.10 2.24 -0.01
N PRO A 40 -13.41 1.91 0.12
CA PRO A 40 -14.28 2.49 1.15
C PRO A 40 -13.72 2.35 2.57
N PRO A 41 -14.05 3.23 3.52
CA PRO A 41 -13.51 3.18 4.88
C PRO A 41 -13.88 1.91 5.66
N ASP A 42 -14.99 1.27 5.31
CA ASP A 42 -15.50 0.01 5.85
C ASP A 42 -15.13 -1.20 5.00
N ASN A 43 -14.22 -1.05 4.03
CA ASN A 43 -13.62 -2.15 3.31
C ASN A 43 -12.64 -2.92 4.22
N VAL A 44 -12.44 -4.21 3.94
CA VAL A 44 -11.53 -5.09 4.70
C VAL A 44 -10.10 -4.56 4.77
N TRP A 45 -9.64 -3.85 3.74
CA TRP A 45 -8.33 -3.17 3.75
C TRP A 45 -8.21 -2.05 4.77
N ASN A 46 -9.32 -1.40 5.14
CA ASN A 46 -9.35 -0.24 6.04
C ASN A 46 -10.00 -0.57 7.40
N THR A 47 -10.40 -1.82 7.60
CA THR A 47 -11.06 -2.28 8.81
C THR A 47 -10.05 -2.60 9.90
N ARG A 48 -10.25 -2.01 11.09
CA ARG A 48 -9.43 -2.35 12.27
C ARG A 48 -9.78 -3.73 12.81
N ILE A 49 -8.76 -4.54 13.05
CA ILE A 49 -8.91 -5.93 13.51
C ILE A 49 -8.48 -6.16 14.97
N ASP A 50 -8.05 -5.13 15.69
CA ASP A 50 -7.45 -5.24 17.02
C ASP A 50 -8.45 -5.56 18.16
N THR A 51 -9.75 -5.60 17.84
CA THR A 51 -10.82 -6.02 18.75
C THR A 51 -11.45 -7.36 18.35
N LEU A 52 -11.01 -7.96 17.24
CA LEU A 52 -11.55 -9.23 16.77
C LEU A 52 -11.05 -10.39 17.63
N PRO A 53 -11.84 -11.48 17.77
CA PRO A 53 -11.38 -12.68 18.44
C PRO A 53 -10.11 -13.25 17.77
N LEU A 54 -9.12 -13.59 18.58
CA LEU A 54 -7.93 -14.27 18.09
C LEU A 54 -8.29 -15.68 17.61
N ASP A 55 -7.87 -16.04 16.39
CA ASP A 55 -7.99 -17.42 15.90
C ASP A 55 -7.23 -18.38 16.83
N GLY A 56 -7.87 -19.49 17.23
CA GLY A 56 -7.29 -20.46 18.16
C GLY A 56 -6.00 -21.12 17.67
N ARG A 57 -5.66 -21.00 16.37
CA ARG A 57 -4.42 -21.48 15.75
C ARG A 57 -3.40 -20.37 15.50
N SER A 58 -3.65 -19.12 15.89
CA SER A 58 -2.76 -17.98 15.63
C SER A 58 -1.30 -18.24 16.05
N ALA A 59 -1.08 -18.78 17.26
CA ALA A 59 0.26 -19.13 17.74
C ALA A 59 0.96 -20.18 16.84
N ALA A 60 0.22 -21.13 16.28
CA ALA A 60 0.77 -22.12 15.36
C ALA A 60 1.11 -21.51 13.99
N TYR A 61 0.31 -20.54 13.51
CA TYR A 61 0.63 -19.81 12.27
C TYR A 61 1.90 -18.98 12.43
N VAL A 62 2.01 -18.19 13.52
CA VAL A 62 3.21 -17.38 13.81
C VAL A 62 4.44 -18.25 13.97
N SER A 63 4.35 -19.37 14.71
CA SER A 63 5.46 -20.30 14.88
C SER A 63 5.91 -20.94 13.55
N SER A 64 4.98 -21.22 12.63
CA SER A 64 5.30 -21.76 11.31
C SER A 64 5.94 -20.73 10.38
N ILE A 65 5.63 -19.44 10.53
CA ILE A 65 6.27 -18.35 9.78
C ILE A 65 7.68 -18.12 10.32
N GLY A 66 7.83 -18.17 11.64
CA GLY A 66 9.09 -18.01 12.37
C GLY A 66 9.00 -16.86 13.36
N THR A 67 9.09 -17.16 14.66
CA THR A 67 9.02 -16.16 15.73
C THR A 67 10.24 -15.23 15.79
N ASP A 68 11.36 -15.70 15.25
CA ASP A 68 12.65 -14.98 15.22
C ASP A 68 13.08 -14.65 13.79
N THR A 69 12.20 -14.84 12.81
CA THR A 69 12.45 -14.52 11.41
C THR A 69 12.12 -13.05 11.15
N GLY A 70 13.11 -12.27 10.74
CA GLY A 70 12.89 -10.88 10.34
C GLY A 70 12.04 -10.80 9.07
N LEU A 71 11.11 -9.85 9.04
CA LEU A 71 10.41 -9.49 7.80
C LEU A 71 11.37 -8.76 6.87
N LYS A 72 11.39 -9.15 5.59
CA LYS A 72 12.01 -8.31 4.55
C LYS A 72 11.15 -7.06 4.39
N ALA A 73 11.72 -5.90 4.69
CA ALA A 73 11.09 -4.63 4.38
C ALA A 73 11.17 -4.40 2.87
N ASP A 74 10.08 -4.68 2.17
CA ASP A 74 9.98 -4.54 0.71
C ASP A 74 9.56 -3.11 0.31
N PHE A 75 10.08 -2.12 1.03
CA PHE A 75 9.84 -0.70 0.85
C PHE A 75 11.08 0.08 1.27
N GLY A 76 11.30 1.25 0.68
CA GLY A 76 12.41 2.12 1.04
C GLY A 76 12.75 3.11 -0.05
N SER A 77 13.92 3.74 0.10
CA SER A 77 14.51 4.62 -0.91
C SER A 77 15.90 4.11 -1.28
N GLY A 78 16.28 4.27 -2.55
CA GLY A 78 17.62 3.90 -3.04
C GLY A 78 17.65 2.50 -3.63
N LEU A 79 18.79 1.82 -3.48
CA LEU A 79 19.05 0.52 -4.09
C LEU A 79 19.11 -0.60 -3.06
N TRP A 80 18.53 -1.75 -3.40
CA TRP A 80 18.70 -3.05 -2.76
C TRP A 80 19.23 -4.04 -3.79
N GLU A 81 20.34 -4.71 -3.50
CA GLU A 81 21.01 -5.65 -4.43
C GLU A 81 21.28 -5.06 -5.83
N GLY A 82 21.49 -3.75 -5.91
CA GLY A 82 21.80 -3.05 -7.17
C GLY A 82 20.59 -2.53 -7.95
N GLY A 83 19.36 -2.89 -7.54
CA GLY A 83 18.11 -2.39 -8.14
C GLY A 83 17.33 -1.47 -7.20
N PRO A 84 16.39 -0.63 -7.70
CA PRO A 84 15.50 0.15 -6.86
C PRO A 84 14.71 -0.73 -5.87
N ILE A 85 14.68 -0.35 -4.60
CA ILE A 85 13.93 -1.08 -3.57
C ILE A 85 12.42 -0.77 -3.62
N GLY A 86 11.60 -1.80 -3.42
CA GLY A 86 10.15 -1.70 -3.31
C GLY A 86 9.42 -1.65 -4.64
N ILE A 87 8.09 -1.66 -4.58
CA ILE A 87 7.23 -1.69 -5.75
C ILE A 87 6.76 -0.27 -6.07
N PRO A 88 7.18 0.31 -7.22
CA PRO A 88 6.75 1.65 -7.58
C PRO A 88 5.29 1.66 -8.03
N TYR A 89 4.64 2.80 -7.82
CA TYR A 89 3.32 3.08 -8.37
C TYR A 89 3.31 4.49 -8.96
N THR A 90 2.34 4.74 -9.85
CA THR A 90 2.09 6.10 -10.36
C THR A 90 0.60 6.34 -10.54
N THR A 91 0.25 7.60 -10.79
CA THR A 91 -1.11 8.01 -11.12
C THR A 91 -1.18 8.43 -12.57
N VAL A 92 -2.28 8.09 -13.24
CA VAL A 92 -2.54 8.50 -14.61
C VAL A 92 -3.85 9.28 -14.70
N PRO A 93 -3.97 10.29 -15.57
CA PRO A 93 -5.22 11.02 -15.72
C PRO A 93 -6.32 10.11 -16.28
N ALA A 94 -7.59 10.49 -16.06
CA ALA A 94 -8.74 9.75 -16.61
C ALA A 94 -8.65 9.54 -18.13
N ALA A 95 -8.04 10.49 -18.85
CA ALA A 95 -7.88 10.47 -20.30
C ALA A 95 -6.60 9.77 -20.79
N GLN A 96 -5.85 9.08 -19.91
CA GLN A 96 -4.65 8.33 -20.30
C GLN A 96 -4.96 7.36 -21.45
N PRO A 97 -4.25 7.47 -22.59
CA PRO A 97 -4.45 6.55 -23.70
C PRO A 97 -4.21 5.09 -23.28
N PRO A 98 -5.10 4.17 -23.68
CA PRO A 98 -4.92 2.76 -23.38
C PRO A 98 -3.85 2.15 -24.28
N ALA A 99 -3.00 1.30 -23.71
CA ALA A 99 -1.99 0.51 -24.39
C ALA A 99 -2.46 -0.97 -24.49
N PRO A 100 -2.31 -1.62 -25.65
CA PRO A 100 -2.56 -3.06 -25.77
C PRO A 100 -1.68 -3.84 -24.80
N VAL A 101 -2.27 -4.82 -24.12
CA VAL A 101 -1.55 -5.73 -23.22
C VAL A 101 -2.00 -7.16 -23.46
N SER A 102 -1.04 -8.08 -23.47
CA SER A 102 -1.27 -9.53 -23.54
C SER A 102 -0.80 -10.20 -22.25
N PHE A 103 -1.47 -11.30 -21.88
CA PHE A 103 -1.23 -12.00 -20.61
C PHE A 103 -0.88 -13.47 -20.82
N GLU A 104 0.12 -13.97 -20.10
CA GLU A 104 0.39 -15.41 -20.00
C GLU A 104 -0.78 -16.14 -19.32
N TYR A 105 -1.21 -15.62 -18.16
CA TYR A 105 -2.35 -16.11 -17.38
C TYR A 105 -3.65 -15.43 -17.79
N TRP A 106 -3.93 -15.35 -19.10
CA TRP A 106 -5.08 -14.60 -19.64
C TRP A 106 -6.44 -15.06 -19.14
N ARG A 107 -6.60 -16.34 -18.75
CA ARG A 107 -7.87 -16.89 -18.25
C ARG A 107 -8.28 -16.35 -16.89
N GLU A 108 -7.31 -15.82 -16.14
CA GLU A 108 -7.46 -15.29 -14.79
C GLU A 108 -6.98 -13.84 -14.71
N SER A 109 -6.84 -13.17 -15.86
CA SER A 109 -6.49 -11.76 -15.98
C SER A 109 -7.67 -10.96 -16.52
N ASP A 110 -7.82 -9.72 -16.08
CA ASP A 110 -8.82 -8.83 -16.67
C ASP A 110 -8.34 -8.39 -18.05
N PRO A 111 -9.18 -8.53 -19.11
CA PRO A 111 -8.75 -8.25 -20.47
C PRO A 111 -8.39 -6.78 -20.67
N GLY A 112 -7.37 -6.56 -21.49
CA GLY A 112 -6.94 -5.21 -21.87
C GLY A 112 -7.86 -4.51 -22.87
N PRO A 113 -7.49 -3.30 -23.30
CA PRO A 113 -6.22 -2.61 -23.03
C PRO A 113 -6.16 -1.90 -21.66
N TYR A 114 -4.95 -1.59 -21.18
CA TYR A 114 -4.72 -0.95 -19.87
C TYR A 114 -4.16 0.47 -20.05
N PRO A 115 -4.39 1.44 -19.13
CA PRO A 115 -3.91 2.81 -19.26
C PRO A 115 -2.41 2.94 -18.88
N ILE A 116 -1.55 2.06 -19.38
CA ILE A 116 -0.12 2.03 -19.06
C ILE A 116 0.59 3.11 -19.89
N PRO A 117 1.17 4.15 -19.27
CA PRO A 117 1.95 5.14 -20.01
C PRO A 117 3.29 4.54 -20.48
N PRO A 118 3.88 5.00 -21.60
CA PRO A 118 5.14 4.45 -22.11
C PRO A 118 6.32 4.51 -21.13
N ASP A 119 6.28 5.44 -20.17
CA ASP A 119 7.28 5.65 -19.13
C ASP A 119 6.85 5.13 -17.75
N ALA A 120 5.88 4.20 -17.70
CA ALA A 120 5.42 3.58 -16.46
C ALA A 120 6.60 3.00 -15.67
N PRO A 121 6.69 3.26 -14.35
CA PRO A 121 7.74 2.70 -13.54
C PRO A 121 7.53 1.19 -13.38
N ILE A 122 8.61 0.43 -13.54
CA ILE A 122 8.64 -1.03 -13.40
C ILE A 122 9.42 -1.36 -12.13
N GLU A 123 8.89 -2.25 -11.30
CA GLU A 123 9.62 -2.76 -10.13
C GLU A 123 11.01 -3.31 -10.52
N GLY A 124 12.03 -2.95 -9.75
CA GLY A 124 13.43 -3.28 -10.05
C GLY A 124 14.01 -2.53 -11.25
N GLY A 125 13.20 -1.71 -11.93
CA GLY A 125 13.57 -0.94 -13.12
C GLY A 125 13.43 -1.71 -14.44
N PRO A 126 13.57 -1.02 -15.59
CA PRO A 126 13.32 -1.61 -16.90
C PRO A 126 14.17 -2.84 -17.25
N GLN A 127 15.35 -2.97 -16.64
CA GLN A 127 16.31 -4.06 -16.86
C GLN A 127 16.22 -5.18 -15.82
N SER A 128 15.28 -5.11 -14.87
CA SER A 128 15.13 -6.14 -13.83
C SER A 128 14.75 -7.50 -14.42
N ASP A 129 15.24 -8.57 -13.82
CA ASP A 129 14.83 -9.96 -14.05
C ASP A 129 13.86 -10.48 -12.96
N GLY A 130 13.40 -9.59 -12.06
CA GLY A 130 12.48 -9.91 -10.96
C GLY A 130 11.01 -9.83 -11.34
N ASP A 131 10.17 -9.47 -10.36
CA ASP A 131 8.71 -9.50 -10.51
C ASP A 131 8.13 -8.45 -11.47
N ARG A 132 8.82 -7.31 -11.64
CA ARG A 132 8.49 -6.29 -12.66
C ARG A 132 7.02 -5.87 -12.64
N HIS A 133 6.51 -5.59 -11.44
CA HIS A 133 5.17 -5.05 -11.28
C HIS A 133 5.04 -3.64 -11.89
N ILE A 134 3.85 -3.33 -12.41
CA ILE A 134 3.40 -1.97 -12.70
C ILE A 134 2.09 -1.73 -11.95
N LEU A 135 2.04 -0.70 -11.11
CA LEU A 135 0.86 -0.32 -10.33
C LEU A 135 0.39 1.10 -10.71
N LEU A 136 -0.85 1.23 -11.19
CA LEU A 136 -1.40 2.49 -11.71
C LEU A 136 -2.73 2.82 -11.06
N VAL A 137 -2.84 4.03 -10.52
CA VAL A 137 -4.13 4.60 -10.10
C VAL A 137 -4.63 5.52 -11.20
N GLN A 138 -5.74 5.16 -11.85
CA GLN A 138 -6.41 6.03 -12.81
C GLN A 138 -7.31 7.03 -12.07
N GLN A 139 -6.93 8.30 -12.15
CA GLN A 139 -7.65 9.40 -11.52
C GLN A 139 -9.04 9.55 -12.12
N GLY A 140 -10.00 10.05 -11.33
CA GLY A 140 -11.38 10.27 -11.75
C GLY A 140 -12.24 9.01 -11.75
N SER A 141 -11.83 7.94 -12.46
CA SER A 141 -12.53 6.65 -12.42
C SER A 141 -12.23 5.86 -11.14
N CYS A 142 -11.12 6.17 -10.47
CA CYS A 142 -10.61 5.49 -9.28
C CYS A 142 -10.51 3.97 -9.49
N ARG A 143 -9.91 3.60 -10.62
CA ARG A 143 -9.50 2.22 -10.89
C ARG A 143 -8.02 2.05 -10.60
N LEU A 144 -7.70 0.97 -9.91
CA LEU A 144 -6.34 0.47 -9.73
C LEU A 144 -6.08 -0.61 -10.77
N TRP A 145 -4.99 -0.44 -11.53
CA TRP A 145 -4.55 -1.37 -12.55
C TRP A 145 -3.19 -1.91 -12.13
N GLU A 146 -3.06 -3.23 -12.07
CA GLU A 146 -1.84 -3.88 -11.65
C GLU A 146 -1.47 -5.00 -12.61
N THR A 147 -0.18 -5.09 -12.94
CA THR A 147 0.37 -6.18 -13.75
C THR A 147 1.60 -6.77 -13.08
N TRP A 148 1.87 -8.05 -13.36
CA TRP A 148 3.09 -8.75 -12.93
C TRP A 148 3.85 -9.26 -14.16
N SER A 149 5.18 -9.38 -14.06
CA SER A 149 6.10 -9.83 -15.11
C SER A 149 5.92 -9.01 -16.41
N THR A 150 6.06 -7.68 -16.28
CA THR A 150 5.62 -6.74 -17.33
C THR A 150 6.78 -6.24 -18.20
N TYR A 151 6.64 -6.36 -19.51
CA TYR A 151 7.67 -6.05 -20.50
C TYR A 151 7.12 -5.15 -21.62
N PRO A 152 7.72 -3.96 -21.85
CA PRO A 152 7.36 -3.12 -22.97
C PRO A 152 7.80 -3.77 -24.29
N GLN A 153 6.97 -3.65 -25.32
CA GLN A 153 7.25 -4.13 -26.67
C GLN A 153 7.63 -2.97 -27.59
N GLN A 154 8.31 -3.26 -28.70
CA GLN A 154 8.80 -2.24 -29.64
C GLN A 154 7.66 -1.47 -30.35
N ASP A 155 6.48 -2.07 -30.46
CA ASP A 155 5.29 -1.48 -31.09
C ASP A 155 4.44 -0.63 -30.13
N GLY A 156 4.89 -0.45 -28.88
CA GLY A 156 4.17 0.28 -27.84
C GLY A 156 3.12 -0.56 -27.09
N SER A 157 3.00 -1.86 -27.40
CA SER A 157 2.22 -2.80 -26.60
C SER A 157 3.01 -3.31 -25.39
N TRP A 158 2.34 -4.08 -24.53
CA TRP A 158 2.92 -4.70 -23.36
C TRP A 158 2.64 -6.22 -23.34
N GLN A 159 3.61 -6.98 -22.82
CA GLN A 159 3.43 -8.37 -22.44
C GLN A 159 3.56 -8.47 -20.93
N ALA A 160 2.60 -9.11 -20.29
CA ALA A 160 2.59 -9.33 -18.85
C ALA A 160 2.29 -10.79 -18.54
N GLY A 161 2.66 -11.26 -17.35
CA GLY A 161 2.24 -12.56 -16.86
C GLY A 161 0.76 -12.53 -16.47
N SER A 162 0.36 -11.58 -15.62
CA SER A 162 -1.02 -11.38 -15.19
C SER A 162 -1.41 -9.89 -15.19
N GLY A 163 -2.72 -9.63 -15.20
CA GLY A 163 -3.29 -8.30 -15.07
C GLY A 163 -4.58 -8.31 -14.26
N ALA A 164 -4.70 -7.38 -13.32
CA ALA A 164 -5.87 -7.22 -12.46
C ALA A 164 -6.31 -5.76 -12.37
N VAL A 165 -7.62 -5.56 -12.40
CA VAL A 165 -8.27 -4.25 -12.28
C VAL A 165 -9.18 -4.27 -11.06
N PHE A 166 -9.02 -3.27 -10.20
CA PHE A 166 -9.83 -3.10 -8.99
C PHE A 166 -10.55 -1.76 -9.04
N ASP A 167 -11.85 -1.78 -8.75
CA ASP A 167 -12.63 -0.56 -8.50
C ASP A 167 -12.42 -0.13 -7.05
N LEU A 168 -11.70 0.99 -6.86
CA LEU A 168 -11.39 1.50 -5.52
C LEU A 168 -12.61 2.09 -4.81
N ASN A 169 -13.77 2.17 -5.46
CA ASN A 169 -15.02 2.56 -4.81
C ASN A 169 -15.86 1.35 -4.35
N SER A 170 -15.34 0.13 -4.52
CA SER A 170 -16.11 -1.11 -4.33
C SER A 170 -15.59 -2.00 -3.21
N HIS A 171 -16.45 -2.92 -2.77
CA HIS A 171 -16.09 -4.06 -1.91
C HIS A 171 -15.93 -5.36 -2.71
N THR A 172 -16.16 -5.31 -4.03
CA THR A 172 -16.07 -6.47 -4.90
C THR A 172 -14.64 -6.99 -4.96
N LEU A 173 -14.47 -8.26 -4.60
CA LEU A 173 -13.23 -9.00 -4.82
C LEU A 173 -13.20 -9.60 -6.22
N ARG A 174 -12.02 -10.05 -6.65
CA ARG A 174 -11.86 -10.87 -7.86
C ARG A 174 -12.66 -12.17 -7.73
N PRO A 175 -13.00 -12.84 -8.84
CA PRO A 175 -13.59 -14.17 -8.79
C PRO A 175 -12.73 -15.10 -7.92
N ASP A 176 -13.40 -15.91 -7.11
CA ASP A 176 -12.73 -16.85 -6.23
C ASP A 176 -11.76 -17.74 -7.04
N THR A 177 -10.59 -18.04 -6.48
CA THR A 177 -9.48 -18.78 -7.09
C THR A 177 -8.69 -18.06 -8.20
N TRP A 178 -9.12 -16.89 -8.69
CA TRP A 178 -8.35 -16.17 -9.70
C TRP A 178 -7.07 -15.56 -9.13
N THR A 179 -5.99 -15.62 -9.90
CA THR A 179 -4.74 -14.88 -9.62
C THR A 179 -4.89 -13.35 -9.78
N SER A 180 -3.86 -12.62 -9.36
CA SER A 180 -3.64 -11.18 -9.63
C SER A 180 -2.14 -10.92 -9.83
N SER A 181 -1.73 -9.66 -9.91
CA SER A 181 -0.35 -9.23 -9.70
C SER A 181 0.25 -9.80 -8.39
N ASP A 182 -0.54 -9.80 -7.31
CA ASP A 182 -0.16 -10.33 -5.99
C ASP A 182 -0.18 -11.88 -5.90
N ALA A 183 -0.50 -12.58 -6.99
CA ALA A 183 -0.77 -14.02 -7.05
C ALA A 183 -1.97 -14.53 -6.22
N ALA A 184 -2.35 -13.85 -5.14
CA ALA A 184 -3.44 -14.24 -4.24
C ALA A 184 -4.83 -13.75 -4.69
N GLY A 185 -4.95 -13.10 -5.84
CA GLY A 185 -6.21 -12.48 -6.29
C GLY A 185 -6.52 -11.16 -5.58
N LEU A 186 -5.56 -10.61 -4.83
CA LEU A 186 -5.67 -9.36 -4.09
C LEU A 186 -4.89 -8.23 -4.78
N PRO A 187 -5.21 -6.96 -4.49
CA PRO A 187 -4.42 -5.82 -4.97
C PRO A 187 -3.14 -5.64 -4.16
N VAL A 188 -2.04 -5.26 -4.81
CA VAL A 188 -0.74 -5.01 -4.20
C VAL A 188 -0.71 -3.63 -3.53
N LEU A 189 -1.05 -2.56 -4.27
CA LEU A 189 -0.88 -1.17 -3.82
C LEU A 189 -1.56 -0.85 -2.47
N PRO A 190 -2.80 -1.28 -2.20
CA PRO A 190 -3.48 -1.02 -0.94
C PRO A 190 -2.79 -1.66 0.27
N GLY A 191 -1.99 -2.71 0.06
CA GLY A 191 -1.23 -3.39 1.11
C GLY A 191 0.21 -2.92 1.28
N LEU A 192 0.69 -1.96 0.48
CA LEU A 192 2.06 -1.43 0.56
C LEU A 192 2.21 -0.39 1.67
N VAL A 193 3.37 -0.40 2.33
CA VAL A 193 3.82 0.68 3.20
C VAL A 193 4.26 1.86 2.33
N ARG A 194 3.74 3.07 2.58
CA ARG A 194 4.12 4.28 1.82
C ARG A 194 4.77 5.35 2.69
N TYR A 195 5.66 6.11 2.06
CA TYR A 195 6.46 7.13 2.74
C TYR A 195 5.62 8.23 3.41
N ASP A 196 4.56 8.70 2.76
CA ASP A 196 3.68 9.74 3.26
C ASP A 196 2.97 9.32 4.56
N GLU A 197 2.65 8.04 4.70
CA GLU A 197 2.01 7.48 5.91
C GLU A 197 2.99 7.36 7.07
N ILE A 198 4.22 6.95 6.76
CA ILE A 198 5.32 6.93 7.74
C ILE A 198 5.61 8.36 8.22
N ALA A 199 5.68 9.32 7.30
CA ALA A 199 5.88 10.73 7.62
C ALA A 199 4.71 11.30 8.45
N ALA A 200 3.48 10.83 8.20
CA ALA A 200 2.30 11.15 8.99
C ALA A 200 2.23 10.41 10.33
N GLY A 201 3.13 9.44 10.58
CA GLY A 201 3.23 8.69 11.83
C GLY A 201 2.18 7.59 12.02
N ARG A 202 1.45 7.21 10.95
CA ARG A 202 0.37 6.23 11.02
C ARG A 202 0.15 5.56 9.68
N ILE A 203 0.09 4.23 9.69
CA ILE A 203 -0.49 3.41 8.61
C ILE A 203 -1.90 3.01 9.05
N ALA A 204 -2.89 3.29 8.21
CA ALA A 204 -4.32 3.15 8.56
C ALA A 204 -5.02 1.99 7.87
N HIS A 205 -4.28 1.14 7.17
CA HIS A 205 -4.79 0.03 6.37
C HIS A 205 -4.02 -1.27 6.67
N ALA A 206 -4.55 -2.41 6.21
CA ALA A 206 -3.89 -3.70 6.32
C ALA A 206 -2.60 -3.72 5.48
N LEU A 207 -1.60 -4.46 5.96
CA LEU A 207 -0.34 -4.67 5.25
C LEU A 207 -0.31 -6.06 4.63
N ARG A 208 0.19 -6.16 3.40
CA ARG A 208 0.49 -7.45 2.79
C ARG A 208 1.91 -7.90 3.14
N PHE A 209 2.07 -9.20 3.36
CA PHE A 209 3.37 -9.85 3.49
C PHE A 209 3.27 -11.28 2.98
N THR A 210 4.41 -11.86 2.63
CA THR A 210 4.50 -13.25 2.18
C THR A 210 5.15 -14.13 3.24
N ALA A 211 4.76 -15.40 3.27
CA ALA A 211 5.37 -16.41 4.12
C ALA A 211 5.87 -17.56 3.25
N VAL A 212 7.04 -18.12 3.59
CA VAL A 212 7.70 -19.17 2.80
C VAL A 212 6.83 -20.42 2.65
N ARG A 213 6.00 -20.73 3.66
CA ARG A 213 5.07 -21.85 3.63
C ARG A 213 3.72 -21.42 4.18
N THR A 214 2.72 -21.44 3.31
CA THR A 214 1.32 -21.26 3.67
C THR A 214 0.56 -22.58 3.47
N ARG A 215 -0.65 -22.65 4.02
CA ARG A 215 -1.54 -23.80 3.78
C ARG A 215 -2.13 -23.71 2.37
N ARG A 216 -2.47 -24.85 1.77
CA ARG A 216 -3.30 -24.90 0.55
C ARG A 216 -4.78 -24.66 0.87
N ALA A 217 -5.05 -23.56 1.55
CA ALA A 217 -6.37 -23.11 1.98
C ALA A 217 -6.26 -21.63 2.36
N TYR A 218 -7.36 -20.90 2.20
CA TYR A 218 -7.49 -19.51 2.62
C TYR A 218 -8.83 -19.31 3.32
N VAL A 219 -8.90 -18.21 4.08
CA VAL A 219 -10.16 -17.66 4.55
C VAL A 219 -10.48 -16.46 3.68
N TRP A 220 -11.78 -16.20 3.47
CA TRP A 220 -12.21 -14.96 2.85
C TRP A 220 -11.73 -13.79 3.73
N PRO A 221 -11.05 -12.78 3.15
CA PRO A 221 -10.51 -11.65 3.90
C PRO A 221 -11.60 -10.73 4.44
#